data_AF-A0A7G5ZR35-F1
#
_entry.id   AF-A0A7G5ZR35-F1
#
_cell.length_a   1.000
_cell.length_b   1.000
_cell.length_c   1.000
_cell.angle_alpha   90.00
_cell.angle_beta   90.00
_cell.angle_gamma   90.00
#
_symmetry.space_group_name_H-M   'P 1'
#
loop_
_entity.id
_entity.type
_entity.pdbx_description
1 polymer ?
#
loop_
_entity_poly.entity_id
_entity_poly.type
_entity_poly.pdbx_seq_one_letter_code
_entity_poly.pdbx_strand_id
1 'polypeptide(L)'
;MTEETAADARVRRSVTRTLVVYPLLGGAVLLLAAIAVTLAGDDLGFFPFLFMLVSGLCFGFAFVNATLGMVPARNGAILHVAVAVVLGALVAFVVEFGGDLLEPLPESVRGVAVVLQMAAIPAVGWIWLGVIGRITDLFSRRDAKKRPAPVTPAWERDESGDGSIVHFPGLELRMRVLTQAIVAIVVVVGAFAVVLLIAFDDIVMRMGARIAIILMGVVLGLPAYLLFAAILRRRTASCSVAFGDDELRVRVDAVLHTIPYREMEYLRWRTRSDYARIEVRGAGADLSLIAGLAKPPRGLTAELPALPRRVFRRFELVGLAAEKKRRDEVVTFRRAVGAATRPGTPAL
;
A
#
# COMPACT_ATOMS: atom_id res chain seq x y z
N MET A 1 -24.66 19.13 16.00
CA MET A 1 -25.08 17.73 15.87
C MET A 1 -25.71 17.59 14.51
N THR A 2 -25.02 16.99 13.54
CA THR A 2 -25.58 16.65 12.23
C THR A 2 -26.40 15.38 12.38
N GLU A 3 -27.68 15.41 12.00
CA GLU A 3 -28.55 14.23 11.99
C GLU A 3 -27.96 13.16 11.06
N GLU A 4 -27.66 11.98 11.61
CA GLU A 4 -27.13 10.83 10.87
C GLU A 4 -28.23 10.31 9.94
N THR A 5 -27.98 10.30 8.63
CA THR A 5 -28.99 9.84 7.67
C THR A 5 -29.18 8.33 7.78
N ALA A 6 -30.37 7.82 7.45
CA ALA A 6 -30.64 6.37 7.44
C ALA A 6 -29.75 5.59 6.44
N ALA A 7 -29.14 6.28 5.46
CA ALA A 7 -28.13 5.72 4.57
C ALA A 7 -26.78 5.55 5.30
N ASP A 8 -26.34 6.58 6.03
CA ASP A 8 -25.09 6.55 6.80
C ASP A 8 -25.12 5.47 7.88
N ALA A 9 -26.25 5.34 8.59
CA ALA A 9 -26.45 4.30 9.60
C ALA A 9 -26.36 2.87 9.01
N ARG A 10 -26.88 2.66 7.78
CA ARG A 10 -26.81 1.36 7.10
C ARG A 10 -25.40 1.03 6.65
N VAL A 11 -24.68 2.00 6.09
CA VAL A 11 -23.27 1.84 5.70
C VAL A 11 -22.43 1.53 6.93
N ARG A 12 -22.62 2.27 8.02
CA ARG A 12 -21.89 2.05 9.28
C ARG A 12 -22.13 0.65 9.84
N ARG A 13 -23.37 0.17 9.87
CA ARG A 13 -23.69 -1.21 10.30
C ARG A 13 -23.01 -2.27 9.43
N SER A 14 -23.02 -2.09 8.11
CA SER A 14 -22.38 -3.02 7.18
C SER A 14 -20.86 -3.08 7.39
N VAL A 15 -20.23 -1.91 7.54
CA VAL A 15 -18.79 -1.78 7.80
C VAL A 15 -18.41 -2.40 9.14
N THR A 16 -19.14 -2.11 10.21
CA THR A 16 -18.90 -2.71 11.54
C THR A 16 -19.03 -4.23 11.49
N ARG A 17 -20.06 -4.76 10.83
CA ARG A 17 -20.26 -6.20 10.72
C ARG A 17 -19.09 -6.87 9.99
N THR A 18 -18.62 -6.25 8.91
CA THR A 18 -17.55 -6.79 8.06
C THR A 18 -16.17 -6.70 8.72
N LEU A 19 -15.87 -5.60 9.39
CA LEU A 19 -14.52 -5.32 9.90
C LEU A 19 -14.33 -5.67 11.37
N VAL A 20 -15.41 -5.87 12.13
CA VAL A 20 -15.36 -6.18 13.55
C VAL A 20 -16.01 -7.53 13.84
N VAL A 21 -17.27 -7.71 13.45
CA VAL A 21 -18.04 -8.91 13.87
C VAL A 21 -17.55 -10.18 13.19
N TYR A 22 -17.41 -10.19 11.85
CA TYR A 22 -16.95 -11.39 11.14
C TYR A 22 -15.53 -11.82 11.53
N PRO A 23 -14.54 -10.91 11.64
CA PRO A 23 -13.22 -11.28 12.13
C PRO A 23 -13.25 -11.79 13.57
N LEU A 24 -14.04 -11.21 14.49
CA LEU A 24 -14.19 -11.75 15.85
C LEU A 24 -14.74 -13.17 15.86
N LEU A 25 -15.81 -13.43 15.11
CA LEU A 25 -16.44 -14.76 15.04
C LEU A 25 -15.48 -15.77 14.42
N GLY A 26 -14.84 -15.42 13.30
CA GLY A 26 -13.85 -16.28 12.66
C GLY A 26 -12.66 -16.57 13.58
N GLY A 27 -12.14 -15.54 14.25
CA GLY A 27 -11.04 -15.67 15.21
C GLY A 27 -11.39 -16.55 16.41
N ALA A 28 -12.62 -16.45 16.93
CA ALA A 28 -13.11 -17.27 18.02
C ALA A 28 -13.27 -18.74 17.60
N VAL A 29 -13.84 -19.00 16.42
CA VAL A 29 -13.96 -20.38 15.89
C VAL A 29 -12.59 -21.01 15.71
N LEU A 30 -11.64 -20.28 15.12
CA LEU A 30 -10.26 -20.75 14.95
C LEU A 30 -9.55 -20.99 16.29
N LEU A 31 -9.79 -20.12 17.29
CA LEU A 31 -9.22 -20.30 18.63
C LEU A 31 -9.75 -21.57 19.30
N LEU A 32 -11.07 -21.78 19.26
CA LEU A 32 -11.70 -22.96 19.83
C LEU A 32 -11.22 -24.23 19.12
N ALA A 33 -11.07 -24.20 17.80
CA ALA A 33 -10.49 -25.30 17.03
C ALA A 33 -9.04 -25.58 17.46
N ALA A 34 -8.20 -24.54 17.61
CA ALA A 34 -6.82 -24.68 18.08
C ALA A 34 -6.77 -25.29 19.50
N ILE A 35 -7.61 -24.83 20.41
CA ILE A 35 -7.71 -25.38 21.78
C ILE A 35 -8.12 -26.86 21.72
N ALA A 36 -9.17 -27.20 20.97
CA ALA A 36 -9.69 -28.56 20.89
C ALA A 36 -8.64 -29.53 20.35
N VAL A 37 -7.91 -29.15 19.30
CA VAL A 37 -6.87 -30.00 18.69
C VAL A 37 -5.66 -30.14 19.63
N THR A 38 -5.25 -29.05 20.29
CA THR A 38 -4.14 -29.10 21.28
C THR A 38 -4.49 -30.01 22.46
N LEU A 39 -5.73 -29.95 22.96
CA LEU A 39 -6.19 -30.83 24.04
C LEU A 39 -6.36 -32.29 23.61
N ALA A 40 -6.47 -32.57 22.31
CA ALA A 40 -6.54 -33.92 21.75
C ALA A 40 -5.16 -34.59 21.58
N GLY A 41 -4.07 -33.90 21.94
CA GLY A 41 -2.71 -34.45 21.93
C GLY A 41 -1.88 -34.17 20.66
N ASP A 42 -2.29 -33.21 19.83
CA ASP A 42 -1.47 -32.73 18.71
C ASP A 42 -0.64 -31.51 19.15
N ASP A 43 0.64 -31.76 19.41
CA ASP A 43 1.59 -30.75 19.88
C ASP A 43 2.10 -29.88 18.72
N LEU A 44 1.59 -28.65 18.63
CA LEU A 44 2.11 -27.60 17.73
C LEU A 44 2.26 -28.01 16.25
N GLY A 45 1.44 -28.96 15.78
CA GLY A 45 1.34 -29.27 14.37
C GLY A 45 1.07 -28.02 13.52
N PHE A 46 1.41 -28.09 12.23
CA PHE A 46 1.31 -26.94 11.33
C PHE A 46 -0.08 -26.27 11.34
N PHE A 47 -1.16 -27.06 11.32
CA PHE A 47 -2.53 -26.56 11.28
C PHE A 47 -3.00 -25.93 12.61
N PRO A 48 -2.84 -26.58 13.78
CA PRO A 48 -3.10 -25.95 15.08
C PRO A 48 -2.35 -24.62 15.23
N PHE A 49 -1.06 -24.61 14.90
CA PHE A 49 -0.24 -23.41 14.97
C PHE A 49 -0.78 -22.29 14.05
N LEU A 50 -1.16 -22.63 12.81
CA LEU A 50 -1.77 -21.67 11.89
C LEU A 50 -3.09 -21.12 12.43
N PHE A 51 -3.94 -21.95 13.04
CA PHE A 51 -5.20 -21.52 13.65
C PHE A 51 -4.98 -20.54 14.81
N MET A 52 -3.98 -20.78 15.67
CA MET A 52 -3.59 -19.86 16.75
C MET A 52 -3.19 -18.49 16.18
N LEU A 53 -2.32 -18.48 15.17
CA LEU A 53 -1.83 -17.24 14.57
C LEU A 53 -2.93 -16.43 13.88
N VAL A 54 -3.74 -17.09 13.04
CA VAL A 54 -4.83 -16.43 12.31
C VAL A 54 -5.92 -15.95 13.27
N SER A 55 -6.25 -16.74 14.29
CA SER A 55 -7.15 -16.33 15.37
C SER A 55 -6.71 -15.03 16.02
N GLY A 56 -5.46 -14.97 16.48
CA GLY A 56 -4.89 -13.78 17.08
C GLY A 56 -4.91 -12.56 16.17
N LEU A 57 -4.53 -12.73 14.90
CA LEU A 57 -4.61 -11.69 13.90
C LEU A 57 -6.04 -11.15 13.73
N CYS A 58 -7.04 -12.04 13.67
CA CYS A 58 -8.45 -11.67 13.57
C CYS A 58 -8.93 -10.84 14.77
N PHE A 59 -8.55 -11.22 16.00
CA PHE A 59 -8.86 -10.46 17.21
C PHE A 59 -8.19 -9.07 17.21
N GLY A 60 -6.90 -9.01 16.88
CA GLY A 60 -6.17 -7.75 16.74
C GLY A 60 -6.81 -6.84 15.69
N PHE A 61 -7.14 -7.39 14.52
CA PHE A 61 -7.81 -6.67 13.43
C PHE A 61 -9.16 -6.10 13.85
N ALA A 62 -10.01 -6.92 14.48
CA ALA A 62 -11.32 -6.48 14.94
C ALA A 62 -11.21 -5.38 16.01
N PHE A 63 -10.30 -5.52 16.97
CA PHE A 63 -10.08 -4.52 18.02
C PHE A 63 -9.63 -3.17 17.43
N VAL A 64 -8.65 -3.17 16.52
CA VAL A 64 -8.19 -1.94 15.86
C VAL A 64 -9.33 -1.27 15.11
N ASN A 65 -10.12 -2.00 14.33
CA ASN A 65 -11.25 -1.44 13.59
C ASN A 65 -12.37 -0.93 14.52
N ALA A 66 -12.65 -1.66 15.60
CA ALA A 66 -13.62 -1.25 16.61
C ALA A 66 -13.23 0.08 17.26
N THR A 67 -11.97 0.21 17.71
CA THR A 67 -11.48 1.45 18.33
C THR A 67 -11.36 2.60 17.34
N LEU A 68 -11.15 2.35 16.04
CA LEU A 68 -11.18 3.39 15.01
C LEU A 68 -12.61 3.88 14.74
N GLY A 69 -13.62 3.01 14.87
CA GLY A 69 -15.04 3.34 14.69
C GLY A 69 -15.74 4.00 15.89
N MET A 70 -15.06 4.12 17.04
CA MET A 70 -15.62 4.71 18.26
C MET A 70 -15.82 6.22 18.14
N VAL A 71 -16.97 6.68 18.64
CA VAL A 71 -17.31 8.11 18.74
C VAL A 71 -17.61 8.42 20.21
N PRO A 72 -16.94 9.42 20.82
CA PRO A 72 -15.88 10.27 20.25
C PRO A 72 -14.57 9.53 19.95
N ALA A 73 -13.84 9.97 18.92
CA ALA A 73 -12.58 9.35 18.49
C ALA A 73 -11.50 9.30 19.59
N ARG A 74 -11.56 10.24 20.55
CA ARG A 74 -10.67 10.27 21.72
C ARG A 74 -10.80 9.00 22.57
N ASN A 75 -12.03 8.51 22.78
CA ASN A 75 -12.26 7.31 23.60
C ASN A 75 -11.63 6.08 22.95
N GLY A 76 -11.80 5.95 21.62
CA GLY A 76 -11.15 4.90 20.84
C GLY A 76 -9.63 4.97 20.93
N ALA A 77 -9.04 6.17 20.86
CA ALA A 77 -7.60 6.34 20.99
C ALA A 77 -7.07 5.98 22.39
N ILE A 78 -7.74 6.43 23.45
CA ILE A 78 -7.36 6.11 24.84
C ILE A 78 -7.43 4.61 25.07
N LEU A 79 -8.54 3.97 24.68
CA LEU A 79 -8.73 2.53 24.83
C LEU A 79 -7.67 1.74 24.04
N HIS A 80 -7.39 2.15 22.80
CA HIS A 80 -6.38 1.49 21.97
C HIS A 80 -5.00 1.54 22.62
N VAL A 81 -4.56 2.72 23.08
CA VAL A 81 -3.25 2.87 23.75
C VAL A 81 -3.20 2.08 25.06
N ALA A 82 -4.25 2.16 25.88
CA ALA A 82 -4.32 1.44 27.15
C ALA A 82 -4.20 -0.08 26.94
N VAL A 83 -4.99 -0.63 26.02
CA VAL A 83 -4.96 -2.07 25.69
C VAL A 83 -3.62 -2.47 25.07
N ALA A 84 -3.02 -1.65 24.20
CA ALA A 84 -1.72 -1.93 23.61
C ALA A 84 -0.62 -2.06 24.68
N VAL A 85 -0.60 -1.12 25.64
CA VAL A 85 0.37 -1.13 26.75
C VAL A 85 0.13 -2.32 27.67
N VAL A 86 -1.11 -2.53 28.11
CA VAL A 86 -1.45 -3.63 29.04
C VAL A 86 -1.19 -4.99 28.41
N LEU A 87 -1.69 -5.26 27.20
CA LEU A 87 -1.45 -6.54 26.53
C LEU A 87 0.01 -6.71 26.11
N GLY A 88 0.70 -5.62 25.73
CA GLY A 88 2.13 -5.66 25.44
C GLY A 88 2.94 -6.07 26.67
N ALA A 89 2.67 -5.45 27.82
CA ALA A 89 3.31 -5.81 29.08
C ALA A 89 2.96 -7.24 29.52
N LEU A 90 1.69 -7.63 29.38
CA LEU A 90 1.24 -8.99 29.72
C LEU A 90 1.92 -10.05 28.84
N VAL A 91 1.96 -9.86 27.52
CA VAL A 91 2.63 -10.80 26.62
C VAL A 91 4.14 -10.84 26.89
N ALA A 92 4.77 -9.69 27.14
CA ALA A 92 6.19 -9.66 27.52
C ALA A 92 6.45 -10.43 28.82
N PHE A 93 5.62 -10.21 29.84
CA PHE A 93 5.70 -10.90 31.12
C PHE A 93 5.50 -12.42 30.97
N VAL A 94 4.47 -12.85 30.23
CA VAL A 94 4.19 -14.28 30.01
C VAL A 94 5.27 -14.94 29.15
N VAL A 95 5.89 -14.22 28.21
CA VAL A 95 7.02 -14.77 27.43
C VAL A 95 8.25 -14.98 28.33
N GLU A 96 8.51 -14.08 29.27
CA GLU A 96 9.68 -14.14 30.15
C GLU A 96 9.50 -15.12 31.32
N PHE A 97 8.33 -15.08 31.97
CA PHE A 97 8.07 -15.79 33.24
C PHE A 97 6.99 -16.88 33.13
N GLY A 98 6.42 -17.08 31.94
CA GLY A 98 5.29 -17.99 31.76
C GLY A 98 5.61 -19.46 31.99
N GLY A 99 6.85 -19.89 31.75
CA GLY A 99 7.28 -21.27 32.00
C GLY A 99 7.10 -21.65 33.48
N ASP A 100 7.76 -20.91 34.36
CA ASP A 100 7.71 -21.14 35.81
C ASP A 100 6.30 -20.96 36.39
N LEU A 101 5.51 -20.04 35.82
CA LEU A 101 4.14 -19.79 36.28
C LEU A 101 3.16 -20.90 35.88
N LEU A 102 3.38 -21.54 34.72
CA LEU A 102 2.49 -22.57 34.17
C LEU A 102 2.91 -23.99 34.57
N GLU A 103 4.17 -24.22 34.96
CA GLU A 103 4.69 -25.51 35.41
C GLU A 103 3.81 -26.24 36.46
N PRO A 104 3.30 -25.58 37.52
CA PRO A 104 2.48 -26.26 38.54
C PRO A 104 1.06 -26.60 38.08
N LEU A 105 0.64 -26.17 36.88
CA LEU A 105 -0.73 -26.35 36.40
C LEU A 105 -0.90 -27.70 35.65
N PRO A 106 -2.13 -28.26 35.64
CA PRO A 106 -2.45 -29.44 34.84
C PRO A 106 -2.14 -29.24 33.35
N GLU A 107 -1.77 -30.31 32.66
CA GLU A 107 -1.33 -30.25 31.26
C GLU A 107 -2.35 -29.60 30.32
N SER A 108 -3.64 -29.86 30.56
CA SER A 108 -4.75 -29.26 29.82
C SER A 108 -4.78 -27.73 29.97
N VAL A 109 -4.52 -27.22 31.16
CA VAL A 109 -4.47 -25.77 31.43
C VAL A 109 -3.24 -25.16 30.77
N ARG A 110 -2.09 -25.84 30.82
CA ARG A 110 -0.87 -25.40 30.11
C ARG A 110 -1.08 -25.35 28.61
N GLY A 111 -1.70 -26.36 28.01
CA GLY A 111 -2.03 -26.41 26.59
C GLY A 111 -2.90 -25.23 26.17
N VAL A 112 -3.96 -24.93 26.93
CA VAL A 112 -4.80 -23.75 26.68
C VAL A 112 -4.01 -22.45 26.82
N ALA A 113 -3.16 -22.33 27.85
CA ALA A 113 -2.35 -21.14 28.06
C ALA A 113 -1.36 -20.89 26.92
N VAL A 114 -0.71 -21.94 26.40
CA VAL A 114 0.17 -21.86 25.22
C VAL A 114 -0.61 -21.41 23.98
N VAL A 115 -1.79 -21.98 23.73
CA VAL A 115 -2.66 -21.58 22.62
C VAL A 115 -3.01 -20.10 22.69
N LEU A 116 -3.43 -19.63 23.88
CA LEU A 116 -3.75 -18.23 24.12
C LEU A 116 -2.53 -17.32 23.96
N GLN A 117 -1.36 -17.72 24.44
CA GLN A 117 -0.12 -16.97 24.30
C GLN A 117 0.28 -16.83 22.84
N MET A 118 0.25 -17.91 22.07
CA MET A 118 0.60 -17.91 20.65
C MET A 118 -0.37 -17.08 19.82
N ALA A 119 -1.66 -17.11 20.14
CA ALA A 119 -2.66 -16.22 19.54
C ALA A 119 -2.49 -14.76 19.98
N ALA A 120 -2.07 -14.50 21.22
CA ALA A 120 -1.89 -13.14 21.73
C ALA A 120 -0.76 -12.39 21.01
N ILE A 121 0.32 -13.07 20.60
CA ILE A 121 1.45 -12.43 19.91
C ILE A 121 1.04 -11.65 18.65
N PRO A 122 0.39 -12.24 17.64
CA PRO A 122 -0.04 -11.49 16.45
C PRO A 122 -1.15 -10.48 16.76
N ALA A 123 -2.03 -10.76 17.73
CA ALA A 123 -3.05 -9.81 18.15
C ALA A 123 -2.40 -8.51 18.69
N VAL A 124 -1.47 -8.65 19.63
CA VAL A 124 -0.72 -7.55 20.24
C VAL A 124 0.13 -6.82 19.20
N GLY A 125 0.81 -7.56 18.32
CA GLY A 125 1.57 -6.98 17.21
C GLY A 125 0.69 -6.08 16.33
N TRP A 126 -0.50 -6.55 15.94
CA TRP A 126 -1.44 -5.77 15.14
C TRP A 126 -1.97 -4.53 15.88
N ILE A 127 -2.26 -4.68 17.18
CA ILE A 127 -2.71 -3.57 18.03
C ILE A 127 -1.64 -2.48 18.10
N TRP A 128 -0.36 -2.84 18.31
CA TRP A 128 0.76 -1.89 18.32
C TRP A 128 0.99 -1.21 16.97
N LEU A 129 0.87 -1.95 15.85
CA LEU A 129 0.89 -1.35 14.51
C LEU A 129 -0.22 -0.30 14.35
N GLY A 130 -1.42 -0.59 14.88
CA GLY A 130 -2.52 0.37 14.92
C GLY A 130 -2.20 1.64 15.73
N VAL A 131 -1.48 1.52 16.86
CA VAL A 131 -1.03 2.68 17.66
C VAL A 131 -0.04 3.52 16.87
N ILE A 132 0.96 2.90 16.23
CA ILE A 132 1.93 3.59 15.37
C ILE A 132 1.21 4.34 14.25
N GLY A 133 0.21 3.70 13.62
CA GLY A 133 -0.64 4.35 12.61
C GLY A 133 -1.33 5.60 13.15
N ARG A 134 -1.96 5.53 14.34
CA ARG A 134 -2.60 6.69 14.97
C ARG A 134 -1.62 7.82 15.29
N ILE A 135 -0.43 7.49 15.77
CA ILE A 135 0.63 8.47 16.08
C ILE A 135 1.07 9.17 14.79
N THR A 136 1.33 8.40 13.73
CA THR A 136 1.73 8.91 12.41
C THR A 136 0.66 9.83 11.81
N ASP A 137 -0.62 9.44 11.93
CA ASP A 137 -1.75 10.27 11.52
C ASP A 137 -1.87 11.57 12.32
N LEU A 138 -1.59 11.54 13.63
CA LEU A 138 -1.66 12.73 14.48
C LEU A 138 -0.59 13.76 14.08
N PHE A 139 0.64 13.31 13.80
CA PHE A 139 1.70 14.16 13.28
C PHE A 139 1.33 14.70 11.88
N SER A 140 0.84 13.84 11.00
CA SER A 140 0.39 14.22 9.66
C SER A 140 -0.74 15.26 9.69
N ARG A 141 -1.72 15.11 10.58
CA ARG A 141 -2.82 16.09 10.77
C ARG A 141 -2.33 17.40 11.36
N ARG A 142 -1.37 17.36 12.29
CA ARG A 142 -0.78 18.57 12.88
C ARG A 142 0.00 19.37 11.83
N ASP A 143 0.68 18.68 10.94
CA ASP A 143 1.38 19.31 9.80
C ASP A 143 0.40 19.78 8.72
N ALA A 144 -0.67 19.03 8.45
CA ALA A 144 -1.74 19.41 7.52
C ALA A 144 -2.58 20.59 8.01
N LYS A 145 -2.70 20.83 9.33
CA LYS A 145 -3.35 22.06 9.84
C LYS A 145 -2.53 23.32 9.57
N LYS A 146 -1.21 23.18 9.41
CA LYS A 146 -0.28 24.30 9.18
C LYS A 146 -0.06 24.61 7.70
N ARG A 147 -0.53 23.76 6.80
CA ARG A 147 -0.32 23.90 5.35
C ARG A 147 -1.62 23.55 4.63
N PRO A 148 -2.09 24.35 3.65
CA PRO A 148 -3.23 23.97 2.83
C PRO A 148 -3.00 22.58 2.24
N ALA A 149 -4.05 21.76 2.19
CA ALA A 149 -3.97 20.41 1.65
C ALA A 149 -3.42 20.48 0.21
N PRO A 150 -2.38 19.69 -0.12
CA PRO A 150 -1.84 19.72 -1.48
C PRO A 150 -2.93 19.32 -2.49
N VAL A 151 -3.02 20.05 -3.59
CA VAL A 151 -4.04 19.85 -4.61
C VAL A 151 -3.43 19.06 -5.77
N THR A 152 -4.20 18.15 -6.37
CA THR A 152 -3.78 17.46 -7.60
C THR A 152 -3.65 18.48 -8.73
N PRO A 153 -2.57 18.42 -9.56
CA PRO A 153 -2.46 19.26 -10.74
C PRO A 153 -3.73 19.23 -11.58
N ALA A 154 -4.20 20.39 -12.01
CA ALA A 154 -5.42 20.52 -12.79
C ALA A 154 -5.11 20.56 -14.29
N TRP A 155 -6.10 20.19 -15.10
CA TRP A 155 -6.05 20.47 -16.53
C TRP A 155 -6.29 21.95 -16.76
N GLU A 156 -5.36 22.58 -17.45
CA GLU A 156 -5.47 23.95 -17.93
C GLU A 156 -5.78 23.93 -19.43
N ARG A 157 -6.26 25.05 -19.95
CA ARG A 157 -6.39 25.23 -21.39
C ARG A 157 -5.01 25.55 -21.94
N ASP A 158 -4.61 24.88 -23.02
CA ASP A 158 -3.32 25.20 -23.65
C ASP A 158 -3.31 26.67 -24.13
N GLU A 159 -2.17 27.35 -24.02
CA GLU A 159 -2.03 28.78 -24.37
C GLU A 159 -2.34 29.05 -25.84
N SER A 160 -2.04 28.06 -26.70
CA SER A 160 -2.39 28.04 -28.12
C SER A 160 -3.90 27.97 -28.39
N GLY A 161 -4.70 27.67 -27.37
CA GLY A 161 -6.11 27.33 -27.49
C GLY A 161 -6.39 25.91 -27.99
N ASP A 162 -5.35 25.20 -28.45
CA ASP A 162 -5.40 23.83 -28.96
C ASP A 162 -5.26 22.82 -27.81
N GLY A 163 -6.39 22.52 -27.18
CA GLY A 163 -6.50 21.41 -26.26
C GLY A 163 -6.27 21.75 -24.78
N SER A 164 -5.74 20.78 -24.03
CA SER A 164 -5.54 20.92 -22.58
C SER A 164 -4.19 20.39 -22.18
N ILE A 165 -3.56 21.12 -21.27
CA ILE A 165 -2.24 20.87 -20.74
C ILE A 165 -2.32 20.61 -19.24
N VAL A 166 -1.45 19.73 -18.75
CA VAL A 166 -1.20 19.57 -17.31
C VAL A 166 0.30 19.64 -17.07
N HIS A 167 0.69 20.43 -16.08
CA HIS A 167 2.05 20.52 -15.59
C HIS A 167 2.20 19.66 -14.34
N PHE A 168 3.22 18.81 -14.30
CA PHE A 168 3.48 17.95 -13.15
C PHE A 168 4.98 17.65 -13.01
N PRO A 169 5.47 17.48 -11.78
CA PRO A 169 6.83 16.98 -11.55
C PRO A 169 6.91 15.51 -11.99
N GLY A 170 7.91 15.17 -12.78
CA GLY A 170 8.07 13.81 -13.29
C GLY A 170 9.51 13.33 -13.30
N LEU A 171 9.68 12.02 -13.37
CA LEU A 171 10.96 11.35 -13.58
C LEU A 171 10.89 10.60 -14.90
N GLU A 172 11.78 10.89 -15.83
CA GLU A 172 11.96 10.03 -17.00
C GLU A 172 12.67 8.74 -16.57
N LEU A 173 11.87 7.71 -16.31
CA LEU A 173 12.35 6.43 -15.81
C LEU A 173 11.46 5.30 -16.30
N ARG A 174 12.08 4.32 -16.94
CA ARG A 174 11.39 3.08 -17.33
C ARG A 174 11.12 2.21 -16.11
N MET A 175 9.94 1.61 -16.05
CA MET A 175 9.56 0.71 -14.95
C MET A 175 10.55 -0.45 -14.75
N ARG A 176 11.11 -0.99 -15.84
CA ARG A 176 12.13 -2.05 -15.79
C ARG A 176 13.37 -1.61 -15.00
N VAL A 177 13.83 -0.39 -15.23
CA VAL A 177 15.00 0.18 -14.55
C VAL A 177 14.69 0.40 -13.07
N LEU A 178 13.51 0.92 -12.74
CA LEU A 178 13.06 1.07 -11.36
C LEU A 178 13.02 -0.28 -10.64
N THR A 179 12.42 -1.30 -11.25
CA THR A 179 12.36 -2.66 -10.68
C THR A 179 13.74 -3.26 -10.50
N GLN A 180 14.63 -3.14 -11.50
CA GLN A 180 16.01 -3.62 -11.40
C GLN A 180 16.78 -2.94 -10.27
N ALA A 181 16.61 -1.63 -10.09
CA ALA A 181 17.25 -0.89 -9.00
C ALA A 181 16.75 -1.35 -7.63
N ILE A 182 15.43 -1.53 -7.46
CA ILE A 182 14.85 -2.05 -6.21
C ILE A 182 15.39 -3.45 -5.90
N VAL A 183 15.38 -4.35 -6.89
CA VAL A 183 15.90 -5.72 -6.72
C VAL A 183 17.38 -5.70 -6.35
N ALA A 184 18.19 -4.89 -7.04
CA ALA A 184 19.61 -4.76 -6.74
C ALA A 184 19.86 -4.26 -5.31
N ILE A 185 19.12 -3.25 -4.86
CA ILE A 185 19.22 -2.75 -3.48
C ILE A 185 18.84 -3.84 -2.47
N VAL A 186 17.73 -4.55 -2.69
CA VAL A 186 17.28 -5.62 -1.80
C VAL A 186 18.33 -6.74 -1.71
N VAL A 187 18.91 -7.15 -2.85
CA VAL A 187 19.93 -8.20 -2.89
C VAL A 187 21.20 -7.74 -2.17
N VAL A 188 21.71 -6.54 -2.45
CA VAL A 188 22.96 -6.05 -1.86
C VAL A 188 22.79 -5.77 -0.37
N VAL A 189 21.74 -5.04 0.02
CA VAL A 189 21.48 -4.72 1.43
C VAL A 189 21.12 -5.98 2.22
N GLY A 190 20.37 -6.90 1.62
CA GLY A 190 20.03 -8.19 2.23
C GLY A 190 21.27 -9.08 2.42
N ALA A 191 22.13 -9.21 1.41
CA ALA A 191 23.38 -9.96 1.52
C ALA A 191 24.31 -9.36 2.58
N PHE A 192 24.45 -8.03 2.58
CA PHE A 192 25.22 -7.33 3.60
C PHE A 192 24.63 -7.53 5.00
N ALA A 193 23.30 -7.52 5.13
CA ALA A 193 22.64 -7.80 6.39
C ALA A 193 22.92 -9.22 6.89
N VAL A 194 22.89 -10.23 6.00
CA VAL A 194 23.24 -11.61 6.34
C VAL A 194 24.69 -11.72 6.81
N VAL A 195 25.64 -11.11 6.08
CA VAL A 195 27.06 -11.10 6.47
C VAL A 195 27.26 -10.47 7.84
N LEU A 196 26.59 -9.34 8.12
CA LEU A 196 26.65 -8.69 9.42
C LEU A 196 26.06 -9.56 10.54
N LEU A 197 24.92 -10.23 10.29
CA LEU A 197 24.33 -11.13 11.29
C LEU A 197 25.26 -12.30 11.62
N ILE A 198 25.93 -12.87 10.61
CA ILE A 198 26.91 -13.94 10.81
C ILE A 198 28.16 -13.41 11.54
N ALA A 199 28.68 -12.25 11.15
CA ALA A 199 29.89 -11.67 11.74
C ALA A 199 29.69 -11.22 13.20
N PHE A 200 28.46 -10.83 13.56
CA PHE A 200 28.10 -10.34 14.90
C PHE A 200 27.17 -11.31 15.65
N ASP A 201 27.28 -12.62 15.37
CA ASP A 201 26.39 -13.65 15.93
C ASP A 201 26.30 -13.58 17.47
N ASP A 202 27.43 -13.42 18.16
CA ASP A 202 27.47 -13.26 19.63
C ASP A 202 26.63 -12.08 20.13
N ILE A 203 26.64 -10.95 19.41
CA ILE A 203 25.86 -9.76 19.77
C ILE A 203 24.38 -10.01 19.47
N VAL A 204 24.08 -10.65 18.34
CA VAL A 204 22.71 -10.98 17.94
C VAL A 204 22.07 -11.95 18.95
N MET A 205 22.82 -12.96 19.39
CA MET A 205 22.36 -13.93 20.39
C MET A 205 22.11 -13.28 21.76
N ARG A 206 22.92 -12.28 22.15
CA ARG A 206 22.72 -11.51 23.40
C ARG A 206 21.56 -10.51 23.32
N MET A 207 21.37 -9.86 22.17
CA MET A 207 20.31 -8.87 21.98
C MET A 207 18.95 -9.51 21.65
N GLY A 208 18.95 -10.78 21.25
CA GLY A 208 17.78 -11.49 20.76
C GLY A 208 17.44 -11.13 19.30
N ALA A 209 16.98 -12.12 18.54
CA ALA A 209 16.73 -12.01 17.11
C ALA A 209 15.78 -10.85 16.74
N ARG A 210 14.79 -10.54 17.59
CA ARG A 210 13.82 -9.46 17.32
C ARG A 210 14.48 -8.08 17.29
N ILE A 211 15.34 -7.77 18.27
CA ILE A 211 16.01 -6.47 18.34
C ILE A 211 17.02 -6.36 17.19
N ALA A 212 17.74 -7.44 16.89
CA ALA A 212 18.67 -7.49 15.77
C ALA A 212 17.96 -7.17 14.44
N ILE A 213 16.81 -7.79 14.14
CA ILE A 213 16.05 -7.53 12.91
C ILE A 213 15.60 -6.07 12.83
N ILE A 214 15.07 -5.49 13.92
CA ILE A 214 14.64 -4.09 13.95
C ILE A 214 15.84 -3.16 13.68
N LEU A 215 16.96 -3.40 14.38
CA LEU A 215 18.15 -2.57 14.26
C LEU A 215 18.73 -2.65 12.84
N MET A 216 18.76 -3.83 12.23
CA MET A 216 19.17 -4.01 10.85
C MET A 216 18.26 -3.26 9.86
N GLY A 217 16.94 -3.31 10.07
CA GLY A 217 15.99 -2.54 9.28
C GLY A 217 16.22 -1.03 9.38
N VAL A 218 16.51 -0.52 10.58
CA VAL A 218 16.74 0.92 10.83
C VAL A 218 18.12 1.38 10.36
N VAL A 219 19.16 0.57 10.53
CA VAL A 219 20.55 0.95 10.21
C VAL A 219 20.87 0.73 8.74
N LEU A 220 20.28 -0.28 8.10
CA LEU A 220 20.55 -0.61 6.69
C LEU A 220 19.38 -0.25 5.79
N GLY A 221 18.19 -0.74 6.12
CA GLY A 221 17.00 -0.59 5.28
C GLY A 221 16.58 0.87 5.12
N LEU A 222 16.47 1.60 6.24
CA LEU A 222 16.05 3.00 6.20
C LEU A 222 17.05 3.91 5.47
N PRO A 223 18.37 3.87 5.72
CA PRO A 223 19.32 4.67 4.95
C PRO A 223 19.36 4.31 3.47
N ALA A 224 19.29 3.02 3.11
CA ALA A 224 19.21 2.59 1.72
C ALA A 224 17.97 3.17 1.02
N TYR A 225 16.80 3.08 1.68
CA TYR A 225 15.56 3.68 1.19
C TYR A 225 15.66 5.20 1.05
N LEU A 226 16.16 5.91 2.06
CA LEU A 226 16.29 7.37 2.04
C LEU A 226 17.28 7.83 0.96
N LEU A 227 18.40 7.13 0.80
CA LEU A 227 19.38 7.40 -0.25
C LEU A 227 18.75 7.20 -1.64
N PHE A 228 18.08 6.08 -1.86
CA PHE A 228 17.38 5.80 -3.11
C PHE A 228 16.31 6.85 -3.42
N ALA A 229 15.46 7.17 -2.44
CA ALA A 229 14.44 8.21 -2.58
C ALA A 229 15.06 9.59 -2.84
N ALA A 230 16.19 9.93 -2.20
CA ALA A 230 16.89 11.18 -2.42
C ALA A 230 17.48 11.26 -3.84
N ILE A 231 18.10 10.17 -4.33
CA ILE A 231 18.63 10.08 -5.69
C ILE A 231 17.51 10.28 -6.71
N LEU A 232 16.38 9.58 -6.54
CA LEU A 232 15.23 9.74 -7.43
C LEU A 232 14.68 11.17 -7.37
N ARG A 233 14.45 11.71 -6.17
CA ARG A 233 13.90 13.07 -6.00
C ARG A 233 14.82 14.16 -6.56
N ARG A 234 16.14 13.97 -6.55
CA ARG A 234 17.10 14.89 -7.19
C ARG A 234 16.99 14.92 -8.71
N ARG A 235 16.47 13.87 -9.34
CA ARG A 235 16.26 13.77 -10.79
C ARG A 235 14.88 14.28 -11.24
N THR A 236 14.12 14.89 -10.34
CA THR A 236 12.79 15.41 -10.68
C THR A 236 12.90 16.49 -11.74
N ALA A 237 12.26 16.27 -12.88
CA ALA A 237 12.14 17.18 -14.00
C ALA A 237 10.77 17.86 -14.01
N SER A 238 10.68 19.02 -14.67
CA SER A 238 9.40 19.67 -14.95
C SER A 238 8.80 19.03 -16.20
N CYS A 239 7.68 18.31 -16.04
CA CYS A 239 7.01 17.67 -17.16
C CYS A 239 5.70 18.39 -17.47
N SER A 240 5.34 18.41 -18.75
CA SER A 240 3.98 18.79 -19.16
C SER A 240 3.45 17.83 -20.19
N VAL A 241 2.17 17.50 -20.09
CA VAL A 241 1.47 16.73 -21.12
C VAL A 241 0.29 17.54 -21.62
N ALA A 242 0.27 17.78 -22.93
CA ALA A 242 -0.82 18.45 -23.61
C ALA A 242 -1.47 17.49 -24.61
N PHE A 243 -2.80 17.41 -24.53
CA PHE A 243 -3.64 16.74 -25.52
C PHE A 243 -4.22 17.80 -26.46
N GLY A 244 -3.61 17.94 -27.63
CA GLY A 244 -4.10 18.79 -28.72
C GLY A 244 -5.23 18.12 -29.50
N ASP A 245 -5.57 18.69 -30.64
CA ASP A 245 -6.64 18.21 -31.52
C ASP A 245 -6.33 16.88 -32.21
N ASP A 246 -5.11 16.70 -32.70
CA ASP A 246 -4.66 15.50 -33.42
C ASP A 246 -3.34 14.91 -32.92
N GLU A 247 -2.72 15.53 -31.91
CA GLU A 247 -1.41 15.15 -31.38
C GLU A 247 -1.30 15.19 -29.85
N LEU A 248 -0.41 14.36 -29.34
CA LEU A 248 0.03 14.34 -27.95
C LEU A 248 1.38 15.04 -27.85
N ARG A 249 1.44 16.11 -27.05
CA ARG A 249 2.67 16.85 -26.78
C ARG A 249 3.15 16.55 -25.37
N VAL A 250 4.33 15.95 -25.24
CA VAL A 250 4.97 15.62 -23.97
C VAL A 250 6.27 16.41 -23.86
N ARG A 251 6.34 17.32 -22.89
CA ARG A 251 7.55 18.07 -22.58
C ARG A 251 8.21 17.50 -21.33
N VAL A 252 9.51 17.28 -21.41
CA VAL A 252 10.37 16.91 -20.28
C VAL A 252 11.49 17.92 -20.23
N ASP A 253 11.46 18.80 -19.23
CA ASP A 253 12.29 20.00 -19.15
C ASP A 253 12.27 20.80 -20.47
N ALA A 254 13.39 20.83 -21.21
CA ALA A 254 13.51 21.57 -22.47
C ALA A 254 13.11 20.76 -23.71
N VAL A 255 12.97 19.43 -23.59
CA VAL A 255 12.73 18.54 -24.73
C VAL A 255 11.22 18.39 -24.94
N LEU A 256 10.76 18.67 -26.16
CA LEU A 256 9.37 18.48 -26.57
C LEU A 256 9.26 17.28 -27.51
N HIS A 257 8.43 16.32 -27.14
CA HIS A 257 8.03 15.20 -27.98
C HIS A 257 6.61 15.40 -28.46
N THR A 258 6.43 15.44 -29.77
CA THR A 258 5.12 15.54 -30.43
C THR A 258 4.82 14.21 -31.09
N ILE A 259 3.70 13.59 -30.70
CA ILE A 259 3.29 12.26 -31.16
C ILE A 259 1.90 12.38 -31.77
N PRO A 260 1.76 12.31 -33.10
CA PRO A 260 0.46 12.29 -33.76
C PRO A 260 -0.40 11.12 -33.24
N TYR A 261 -1.68 11.35 -33.00
CA TYR A 261 -2.59 10.29 -32.53
C TYR A 261 -2.66 9.12 -33.53
N ARG A 262 -2.47 9.40 -34.83
CA ARG A 262 -2.40 8.41 -35.90
C ARG A 262 -1.18 7.51 -35.85
N GLU A 263 -0.13 7.90 -35.13
CA GLU A 263 1.09 7.10 -34.95
C GLU A 263 1.24 6.58 -33.52
N MET A 264 0.30 6.94 -32.63
CA MET A 264 0.27 6.46 -31.26
C MET A 264 -0.17 4.99 -31.21
N GLU A 265 0.68 4.16 -30.60
CA GLU A 265 0.46 2.73 -30.43
C GLU A 265 -0.04 2.40 -29.02
N TYR A 266 0.50 3.12 -28.03
CA TYR A 266 0.29 2.86 -26.61
C TYR A 266 0.25 4.15 -25.81
N LEU A 267 -0.74 4.27 -24.94
CA LEU A 267 -0.75 5.24 -23.85
C LEU A 267 -1.19 4.55 -22.57
N ARG A 268 -0.45 4.73 -21.48
CA ARG A 268 -0.89 4.38 -20.14
C ARG A 268 -0.97 5.63 -19.29
N TRP A 269 -2.08 5.81 -18.61
CA TRP A 269 -2.30 6.88 -17.64
C TRP A 269 -2.70 6.30 -16.30
N ARG A 270 -1.86 6.49 -15.28
CA ARG A 270 -2.15 6.08 -13.91
C ARG A 270 -2.15 7.30 -12.99
N THR A 271 -3.29 7.55 -12.36
CA THR A 271 -3.54 8.81 -11.64
C THR A 271 -2.89 8.88 -10.25
N ARG A 272 -2.91 7.76 -9.51
CA ARG A 272 -2.55 7.74 -8.08
C ARG A 272 -1.48 6.70 -7.74
N SER A 273 -1.01 6.74 -6.48
CA SER A 273 0.05 5.93 -5.87
C SER A 273 1.46 6.43 -6.21
N ASP A 274 2.47 5.91 -5.51
CA ASP A 274 3.90 6.05 -5.83
C ASP A 274 4.23 5.67 -7.28
N TYR A 275 3.34 4.91 -7.94
CA TYR A 275 3.45 4.53 -9.34
C TYR A 275 2.58 5.37 -10.30
N ALA A 276 2.03 6.52 -9.86
CA ALA A 276 1.37 7.46 -10.76
C ALA A 276 2.32 7.80 -11.92
N ARG A 277 1.89 7.54 -13.16
CA ARG A 277 2.78 7.55 -14.32
C ARG A 277 2.07 7.66 -15.64
N ILE A 278 2.84 8.07 -16.64
CA ILE A 278 2.46 8.14 -18.04
C ILE A 278 3.46 7.32 -18.84
N GLU A 279 2.98 6.41 -19.66
CA GLU A 279 3.80 5.69 -20.64
C GLU A 279 3.23 5.97 -22.02
N VAL A 280 4.06 6.40 -22.96
CA VAL A 280 3.63 6.72 -24.33
C VAL A 280 4.55 6.03 -25.32
N ARG A 281 3.96 5.39 -26.33
CA ARG A 281 4.68 4.85 -27.47
C ARG A 281 4.01 5.24 -28.78
N GLY A 282 4.81 5.75 -29.71
CA GLY A 282 4.38 6.13 -31.06
C GLY A 282 5.35 7.10 -31.70
N ALA A 283 5.31 7.21 -33.03
CA ALA A 283 6.16 8.13 -33.80
C ALA A 283 7.67 8.05 -33.46
N GLY A 284 8.18 6.83 -33.18
CA GLY A 284 9.56 6.61 -32.76
C GLY A 284 9.90 7.00 -31.31
N ALA A 285 8.95 7.55 -30.55
CA ALA A 285 9.10 7.84 -29.12
C ALA A 285 8.62 6.67 -28.24
N ASP A 286 9.37 6.36 -27.18
CA ASP A 286 9.02 5.39 -26.12
C ASP A 286 9.34 6.00 -24.75
N LEU A 287 8.39 6.80 -24.25
CA LEU A 287 8.53 7.63 -23.06
C LEU A 287 7.85 6.99 -21.85
N SER A 288 8.50 7.09 -20.69
CA SER A 288 7.96 6.62 -19.40
C SER A 288 8.26 7.66 -18.32
N LEU A 289 7.22 8.37 -17.89
CA LEU A 289 7.30 9.44 -16.90
C LEU A 289 6.60 9.01 -15.61
N ILE A 290 7.34 8.96 -14.50
CA ILE A 290 6.80 8.62 -13.18
C ILE A 290 6.61 9.90 -12.37
N ALA A 291 5.36 10.23 -12.07
CA ALA A 291 4.99 11.37 -11.23
C ALA A 291 5.04 11.00 -9.73
N GLY A 292 4.58 9.81 -9.36
CA GLY A 292 4.38 9.44 -7.95
C GLY A 292 5.66 9.39 -7.08
N LEU A 293 6.83 9.23 -7.70
CA LEU A 293 8.14 9.25 -7.03
C LEU A 293 8.85 10.60 -7.12
N ALA A 294 8.33 11.52 -7.94
CA ALA A 294 8.91 12.83 -8.12
C ALA A 294 8.73 13.69 -6.86
N LYS A 295 9.58 14.69 -6.68
CA LYS A 295 9.42 15.65 -5.58
C LYS A 295 8.31 16.65 -5.94
N PRO A 296 7.16 16.65 -5.24
CA PRO A 296 6.10 17.59 -5.58
C PRO A 296 6.49 19.04 -5.20
N PRO A 297 6.09 20.04 -6.02
CA PRO A 297 6.11 21.44 -5.63
C PRO A 297 5.28 21.67 -4.36
N ARG A 298 5.58 22.75 -3.64
CA ARG A 298 4.80 23.11 -2.44
C ARG A 298 3.34 23.33 -2.83
N GLY A 299 2.42 22.66 -2.13
CA GLY A 299 0.98 22.79 -2.36
C GLY A 299 0.40 21.89 -3.45
N LEU A 300 1.22 21.05 -4.11
CA LEU A 300 0.76 20.07 -5.09
C LEU A 300 1.00 18.63 -4.62
N THR A 301 0.17 17.70 -5.07
CA THR A 301 0.44 16.27 -4.93
C THR A 301 1.32 15.78 -6.08
N ALA A 302 1.94 14.60 -5.89
CA ALA A 302 2.67 13.89 -6.94
C ALA A 302 1.73 12.99 -7.80
N GLU A 303 0.43 13.30 -7.79
CA GLU A 303 -0.59 12.58 -8.54
C GLU A 303 -0.83 13.22 -9.92
N LEU A 304 -1.45 12.46 -10.82
CA LEU A 304 -1.92 12.95 -12.11
C LEU A 304 -3.45 13.13 -12.08
N PRO A 305 -4.00 14.18 -12.72
CA PRO A 305 -5.44 14.34 -12.83
C PRO A 305 -6.06 13.21 -13.66
N ALA A 306 -7.37 13.01 -13.48
CA ALA A 306 -8.13 12.12 -14.36
C ALA A 306 -8.09 12.65 -15.80
N LEU A 307 -8.04 11.75 -16.79
CA LEU A 307 -8.01 12.15 -18.20
C LEU A 307 -9.29 12.89 -18.60
N PRO A 308 -9.20 13.94 -19.43
CA PRO A 308 -10.38 14.65 -19.93
C PRO A 308 -11.24 13.72 -20.79
N ARG A 309 -12.57 13.77 -20.63
CA ARG A 309 -13.51 12.89 -21.37
C ARG A 309 -13.36 12.98 -22.90
N ARG A 310 -13.01 14.15 -23.42
CA ARG A 310 -12.80 14.38 -24.85
C ARG A 310 -11.64 13.57 -25.44
N VAL A 311 -10.62 13.24 -24.63
CA VAL A 311 -9.46 12.46 -25.05
C VAL A 311 -9.88 11.03 -25.40
N PHE A 312 -10.79 10.45 -24.61
CA PHE A 312 -11.34 9.12 -24.88
C PHE A 312 -12.01 9.07 -26.27
N ARG A 313 -12.89 10.02 -26.56
CA ARG A 313 -13.58 10.09 -27.86
C ARG A 313 -12.60 10.28 -29.02
N ARG A 314 -11.58 11.13 -28.87
CA ARG A 314 -10.55 11.36 -29.91
C ARG A 314 -9.74 10.08 -30.18
N PHE A 315 -9.39 9.35 -29.14
CA PHE A 315 -8.63 8.11 -29.25
C PHE A 315 -9.44 6.99 -29.90
N GLU A 316 -10.71 6.86 -29.54
CA GLU A 316 -11.63 5.93 -30.20
C GLU A 316 -11.74 6.24 -31.71
N LEU A 317 -11.84 7.52 -32.11
CA LEU A 317 -11.93 7.93 -33.50
C LEU A 317 -10.69 7.58 -34.34
N VAL A 318 -9.51 7.48 -33.72
CA VAL A 318 -8.25 7.08 -34.40
C VAL A 318 -7.95 5.58 -34.25
N GLY A 319 -8.88 4.79 -33.71
CA GLY A 319 -8.73 3.33 -33.59
C GLY A 319 -7.95 2.85 -32.37
N LEU A 320 -7.80 3.68 -31.33
CA LEU A 320 -7.27 3.28 -30.03
C LEU A 320 -8.40 2.77 -29.13
N ALA A 321 -8.25 1.56 -28.62
CA ALA A 321 -9.19 0.97 -27.67
C ALA A 321 -8.77 1.28 -26.23
N ALA A 322 -9.73 1.69 -25.41
CA ALA A 322 -9.52 1.96 -23.99
C ALA A 322 -9.76 0.70 -23.14
N GLU A 323 -8.74 0.28 -22.39
CA GLU A 323 -8.85 -0.69 -21.31
C GLU A 323 -8.82 0.05 -19.97
N LYS A 324 -9.92 -0.01 -19.22
CA LYS A 324 -10.02 0.54 -17.86
C LYS A 324 -9.81 -0.58 -16.85
N LYS A 325 -8.89 -0.40 -15.91
CA LYS A 325 -8.68 -1.33 -14.78
C LYS A 325 -8.85 -0.60 -13.46
N ARG A 326 -9.49 -1.28 -12.50
CA ARG A 326 -9.63 -0.89 -11.08
C ARG A 326 -10.14 0.56 -10.92
N ARG A 327 -11.47 0.73 -10.96
CA ARG A 327 -12.17 1.98 -10.59
C ARG A 327 -11.59 3.26 -11.25
N ASP A 328 -11.24 3.18 -12.53
CA ASP A 328 -10.66 4.27 -13.35
C ASP A 328 -9.30 4.84 -12.88
N GLU A 329 -8.58 4.15 -11.99
CA GLU A 329 -7.24 4.58 -11.54
C GLU A 329 -6.15 4.37 -12.59
N VAL A 330 -6.36 3.40 -13.48
CA VAL A 330 -5.46 3.08 -14.59
C VAL A 330 -6.26 2.99 -15.88
N VAL A 331 -5.92 3.86 -16.82
CA VAL A 331 -6.46 3.85 -18.17
C VAL A 331 -5.34 3.50 -19.12
N THR A 332 -5.56 2.50 -19.97
CA THR A 332 -4.61 2.11 -21.00
C THR A 332 -5.28 2.22 -22.36
N PHE A 333 -4.66 2.90 -23.31
CA PHE A 333 -5.06 2.90 -24.70
C PHE A 333 -4.06 2.10 -25.51
N ARG A 334 -4.58 1.24 -26.37
CA ARG A 334 -3.79 0.43 -27.29
C ARG A 334 -4.41 0.47 -28.65
N ARG A 335 -3.57 0.51 -29.68
CA ARG A 335 -4.04 0.28 -31.04
C ARG A 335 -4.53 -1.15 -31.13
N ALA A 336 -5.75 -1.33 -31.61
CA ALA A 336 -6.23 -2.66 -31.94
C ALA A 336 -5.35 -3.18 -33.09
N VAL A 337 -4.40 -4.06 -32.78
CA VAL A 337 -3.75 -4.87 -33.82
C VAL A 337 -4.89 -5.68 -34.43
N GLY A 338 -5.11 -5.48 -35.73
CA GLY A 338 -6.25 -5.94 -36.53
C GLY A 338 -7.17 -6.94 -35.83
N ALA A 339 -8.44 -6.56 -35.67
CA ALA A 339 -9.49 -7.56 -35.74
C ALA A 339 -9.28 -8.30 -37.06
N ALA A 340 -8.64 -9.46 -36.99
CA ALA A 340 -8.53 -10.35 -38.12
C ALA A 340 -9.95 -10.53 -38.66
N THR A 341 -10.11 -10.15 -39.92
CA THR A 341 -11.27 -10.39 -40.74
C THR A 341 -11.82 -11.77 -40.39
N ARG A 342 -13.01 -11.86 -39.79
CA ARG A 342 -13.72 -13.15 -39.73
C ARG A 342 -13.82 -13.64 -41.18
N PRO A 343 -13.26 -14.80 -41.54
CA PRO A 343 -13.51 -15.36 -42.85
C PRO A 343 -15.02 -15.57 -42.96
N GLY A 344 -15.58 -15.07 -44.06
CA GLY A 344 -17.00 -15.18 -44.34
C GLY A 344 -17.48 -16.62 -44.18
N THR A 345 -18.62 -16.77 -43.51
CA THR A 345 -19.44 -17.96 -43.61
C THR A 345 -19.75 -18.18 -45.10
N PRO A 346 -19.32 -19.29 -45.74
CA PRO A 346 -19.87 -19.62 -47.03
C PRO A 346 -21.32 -20.06 -46.81
N ALA A 347 -22.22 -19.46 -47.57
CA ALA A 347 -23.57 -19.98 -47.73
C ALA A 347 -23.48 -21.33 -48.43
N LEU A 348 -24.04 -22.36 -47.77
CA LEU A 348 -24.70 -23.50 -48.40
C LEU A 348 -25.97 -23.80 -47.61
#